data_AF-A0A9N7VDB9-F1
#
_entry.id   AF-A0A9N7VDB9-F1
#
_cell.length_a   1.000
_cell.length_b   1.000
_cell.length_c   1.000
_cell.angle_alpha   90.00
_cell.angle_beta   90.00
_cell.angle_gamma   90.00
#
_symmetry.space_group_name_H-M   'P 1'
#
loop_
_entity.id
_entity.type
_entity.pdbx_description
1 polymer ?
#
loop_
_entity_poly.entity_id
_entity_poly.type
_entity_poly.pdbx_seq_one_letter_code
_entity_poly.pdbx_strand_id
1 'polypeptide(L)'
;MQNVLIQIGLHVLSINGMLIKQARNYILRCHACFKTTSNMNKVFCPHCGNKTLKKLAVTVSEDGSVQMHFSKNPKVLNPKGLRHSLPLPQGGKHGNNPHLVEDQCFPQQRLSRKARQKNDVFNPDYVAKSSPFCENDIYSRAANLQISDGQCGGGRSRANPNTSRKKFVKKK
;
A
#
# COMPACT_ATOMS: atom_id res chain seq x y z
N MET A 1 7.28 -14.40 12.01
CA MET A 1 7.78 -15.52 12.84
C MET A 1 8.80 -15.07 13.89
N GLN A 2 9.80 -14.26 13.55
CA GLN A 2 10.85 -13.82 14.50
C GLN A 2 10.32 -13.32 15.86
N ASN A 3 9.35 -12.40 15.87
CA ASN A 3 8.77 -11.88 17.13
C ASN A 3 8.14 -12.97 18.01
N VAL A 4 7.52 -13.98 17.40
CA VAL A 4 6.87 -15.09 18.13
C VAL A 4 7.92 -16.04 18.69
N LEU A 5 8.98 -16.33 17.92
CA LEU A 5 10.07 -17.21 18.37
C LEU A 5 10.81 -16.62 19.58
N ILE A 6 11.08 -15.31 19.57
CA ILE A 6 11.71 -14.63 20.71
C ILE A 6 10.79 -14.66 21.94
N GLN A 7 9.48 -14.52 21.78
CA GLN A 7 8.51 -14.62 22.88
C GLN A 7 8.41 -16.02 23.49
N ILE A 8 8.65 -17.07 22.69
CA ILE A 8 8.70 -18.46 23.16
C ILE A 8 10.05 -18.77 23.86
N GLY A 9 11.03 -17.87 23.77
CA GLY A 9 12.37 -18.06 24.34
C GLY A 9 13.34 -18.80 23.42
N LEU A 10 13.04 -18.91 22.12
CA LEU A 10 13.94 -19.50 21.14
C LEU A 10 14.94 -18.45 20.62
N HIS A 11 16.22 -18.80 20.61
CA HIS A 11 17.27 -17.95 20.06
C HIS A 11 17.20 -17.91 18.53
N VAL A 12 16.95 -16.72 17.98
CA VAL A 12 16.86 -16.51 16.53
C VAL A 12 18.18 -15.96 16.01
N LEU A 13 18.75 -16.60 14.98
CA LEU A 13 19.96 -16.15 14.30
C LEU A 13 19.63 -15.24 13.10
N SER A 14 20.50 -14.26 12.86
CA SER A 14 20.50 -13.42 11.67
C SER A 14 21.15 -14.13 10.48
N ILE A 15 21.03 -13.54 9.28
CA ILE A 15 21.64 -14.06 8.03
C ILE A 15 23.16 -14.24 8.18
N ASN A 16 23.81 -13.40 9.00
CA ASN A 16 25.25 -13.45 9.26
C ASN A 16 25.63 -14.43 10.40
N GLY A 17 24.70 -15.24 10.91
CA GLY A 17 24.94 -16.19 12.01
C GLY A 17 24.97 -15.57 13.42
N MET A 18 24.73 -14.26 13.55
CA MET A 18 24.69 -13.57 14.85
C MET A 18 23.33 -13.72 15.53
N LEU A 19 23.32 -13.90 16.86
CA LEU A 19 22.08 -13.97 17.65
C LEU A 19 21.39 -12.60 17.71
N ILE A 20 20.09 -12.58 17.42
CA ILE A 20 19.27 -11.37 17.46
C ILE A 20 18.82 -11.10 18.90
N LYS A 21 19.43 -10.08 19.51
CA LYS A 21 19.10 -9.65 20.88
C LYS A 21 17.80 -8.85 20.97
N GLN A 22 17.61 -7.94 20.03
CA GLN A 22 16.44 -7.06 20.00
C GLN A 22 15.90 -6.99 18.58
N ALA A 23 14.60 -7.20 18.44
CA ALA A 23 13.92 -7.10 17.17
C ALA A 23 12.98 -5.89 17.19
N ARG A 24 13.33 -4.84 16.44
CA ARG A 24 12.47 -3.67 16.23
C ARG A 24 11.78 -3.77 14.87
N ASN A 25 10.47 -3.96 14.90
CA ASN A 25 9.64 -4.11 13.72
C ASN A 25 8.47 -3.13 13.72
N TYR A 26 7.77 -3.02 12.60
CA TYR A 26 6.54 -2.24 12.52
C TYR A 26 5.33 -3.17 12.43
N ILE A 27 4.24 -2.77 13.06
CA ILE A 27 2.93 -3.41 12.93
C ILE A 27 1.88 -2.36 12.61
N LEU A 28 0.71 -2.80 12.15
CA LEU A 28 -0.47 -1.97 12.01
C LEU A 28 -1.38 -2.18 13.21
N ARG A 29 -1.87 -1.09 13.81
CA ARG A 29 -2.89 -1.10 14.87
C ARG A 29 -4.08 -0.28 14.45
N CYS A 30 -5.28 -0.83 14.64
CA CYS A 30 -6.51 -0.09 14.45
C CYS A 30 -6.70 0.91 15.61
N HIS A 31 -6.99 2.18 15.30
CA HIS A 31 -7.29 3.17 16.35
C HIS A 31 -8.75 3.13 16.83
N ALA A 32 -9.63 2.38 16.15
CA ALA A 32 -11.04 2.24 16.53
C ALA A 32 -11.29 1.00 17.42
N CYS A 33 -10.86 -0.19 16.99
CA CYS A 33 -11.05 -1.45 17.72
C CYS A 33 -9.80 -1.96 18.44
N PHE A 34 -8.69 -1.23 18.37
CA PHE A 34 -7.41 -1.50 19.06
C PHE A 34 -6.70 -2.83 18.71
N LYS A 35 -7.27 -3.65 17.84
CA LYS A 35 -6.64 -4.87 17.32
C LYS A 35 -5.42 -4.53 16.45
N THR A 36 -4.41 -5.37 16.53
CA THR A 36 -3.15 -5.27 15.80
C THR A 36 -3.07 -6.30 14.67
N THR A 37 -2.23 -6.03 13.69
CA THR A 37 -1.96 -6.93 12.56
C THR A 37 -0.52 -6.74 12.12
N SER A 38 0.21 -7.83 11.91
CA SER A 38 1.60 -7.84 11.45
C SER A 38 1.74 -7.70 9.93
N ASN A 39 0.68 -7.97 9.16
CA ASN A 39 0.67 -7.81 7.72
C ASN A 39 0.65 -6.31 7.32
N MET A 40 1.80 -5.81 6.85
CA MET A 40 2.01 -4.41 6.49
C MET A 40 1.34 -3.98 5.18
N ASN A 41 0.81 -4.92 4.39
CA ASN A 41 0.13 -4.62 3.13
C ASN A 41 -1.37 -4.34 3.33
N LYS A 42 -1.91 -4.57 4.54
CA LYS A 42 -3.31 -4.32 4.84
C LYS A 42 -3.60 -2.82 4.98
N VAL A 43 -4.71 -2.40 4.39
CA VAL A 43 -5.22 -1.02 4.45
C VAL A 43 -6.46 -0.94 5.35
N PHE A 44 -7.32 -1.96 5.27
CA PHE A 44 -8.50 -2.13 6.11
C PHE A 44 -8.19 -3.04 7.30
N CYS A 45 -8.81 -2.75 8.44
CA CYS A 45 -8.67 -3.58 9.63
C CYS A 45 -9.41 -4.91 9.44
N PRO A 46 -8.76 -6.07 9.67
CA PRO A 46 -9.39 -7.38 9.47
C PRO A 46 -10.51 -7.68 10.49
N HIS A 47 -10.58 -6.94 11.60
CA HIS A 47 -11.60 -7.17 12.63
C HIS A 47 -12.84 -6.29 12.46
N CYS A 48 -12.68 -5.02 12.06
CA CYS A 48 -13.80 -4.08 11.95
C CYS A 48 -14.06 -3.55 10.53
N GLY A 49 -13.31 -4.00 9.53
CA GLY A 49 -13.45 -3.60 8.12
C GLY A 49 -13.05 -2.15 7.80
N ASN A 50 -12.92 -1.28 8.80
CA ASN A 50 -12.64 0.13 8.59
C ASN A 50 -11.17 0.40 8.18
N LYS A 51 -10.97 1.45 7.36
CA LYS A 51 -9.64 1.96 6.95
C LYS A 51 -8.98 2.79 8.05
N THR A 52 -8.76 2.17 9.20
CA THR A 52 -8.35 2.83 10.46
C THR A 52 -6.99 2.34 10.98
N LEU A 53 -6.26 1.56 10.18
CA LEU A 53 -4.94 1.06 10.55
C LEU A 53 -3.89 2.19 10.58
N LYS A 54 -3.08 2.18 11.64
CA LYS A 54 -1.93 3.09 11.82
C LYS A 54 -0.67 2.28 12.09
N LYS A 55 0.44 2.69 11.46
CA LYS A 55 1.75 2.06 11.63
C LYS A 55 2.34 2.46 12.98
N LEU A 56 2.76 1.46 13.76
CA LEU A 56 3.42 1.63 15.06
C LEU A 56 4.71 0.80 15.09
N ALA A 57 5.74 1.31 15.76
CA ALA A 57 6.96 0.55 15.99
C ALA A 57 6.81 -0.30 17.25
N VAL A 58 7.35 -1.51 17.21
CA VAL A 58 7.33 -2.48 18.31
C VAL A 58 8.73 -3.04 18.47
N THR A 59 9.22 -3.02 19.72
CA THR A 59 10.47 -3.65 20.10
C THR A 59 10.15 -4.92 20.88
N VAL A 60 10.79 -6.03 20.51
CA VAL A 60 10.79 -7.27 21.27
C VAL A 60 12.20 -7.48 21.81
N SER A 61 12.33 -7.57 23.13
CA SER A 61 13.59 -7.83 23.83
C SER A 61 13.86 -9.33 23.97
N GLU A 62 15.09 -9.71 24.36
CA GLU A 62 15.49 -11.10 24.63
C GLU A 62 14.56 -11.80 25.63
N ASP A 63 14.09 -11.07 26.64
CA ASP A 63 13.19 -11.57 27.69
C ASP A 63 11.76 -11.85 27.18
N GLY A 64 11.50 -11.68 25.88
CA GLY A 64 10.16 -11.80 25.29
C GLY A 64 9.25 -10.60 25.54
N SER A 65 9.69 -9.60 26.29
CA SER A 65 8.91 -8.39 26.57
C SER A 65 8.67 -7.56 25.29
N VAL A 66 7.44 -7.07 25.14
CA VAL A 66 7.00 -6.32 23.95
C VAL A 66 6.70 -4.89 24.34
N GLN A 67 7.44 -3.95 23.75
CA GLN A 67 7.24 -2.52 23.95
C GLN A 67 6.68 -1.89 22.68
N MET A 68 5.51 -1.24 22.79
CA MET A 68 4.87 -0.53 21.68
C MET A 68 5.14 0.98 21.77
N HIS A 69 5.65 1.55 20.68
CA HIS A 69 6.00 2.97 20.60
C HIS A 69 4.88 3.76 19.93
N PHE A 70 4.02 4.38 20.74
CA PHE A 70 2.94 5.24 20.25
C PHE A 70 3.46 6.62 19.85
N SER A 71 3.05 7.09 18.67
CA SER A 71 3.34 8.45 18.23
C SER A 71 2.42 9.45 18.93
N LYS A 72 3.00 10.43 19.63
CA LYS A 72 2.26 11.57 20.22
C LYS A 72 1.94 12.69 19.22
N ASN A 73 2.34 12.53 17.95
CA ASN A 73 2.13 13.55 16.93
C ASN A 73 0.63 13.66 16.56
N PRO A 74 -0.02 14.82 16.80
CA PRO A 74 -1.45 15.00 16.54
C PRO A 74 -1.82 14.86 15.06
N LYS A 75 -0.86 15.02 14.13
CA LYS A 75 -1.09 14.84 12.68
C LYS A 75 -1.43 13.38 12.31
N VAL A 76 -1.09 12.40 13.16
CA VAL A 76 -1.35 10.98 12.89
C VAL A 76 -2.84 10.66 12.94
N LEU A 77 -3.57 11.29 13.86
CA LEU A 77 -5.01 11.14 14.08
C LEU A 77 -5.77 12.42 13.71
N ASN A 78 -5.54 12.93 12.51
CA ASN A 78 -6.23 14.10 12.00
C ASN A 78 -7.45 13.68 11.15
N PRO A 79 -8.68 14.14 11.47
CA PRO A 79 -9.88 13.81 10.70
C PRO A 79 -10.03 14.59 9.37
N LYS A 80 -9.13 15.56 9.11
CA LYS A 80 -9.20 16.43 7.92
C LYS A 80 -9.12 15.62 6.62
N GLY A 81 -10.10 15.84 5.74
CA GLY A 81 -10.18 15.21 4.42
C GLY A 81 -10.78 13.80 4.40
N LEU A 82 -11.24 13.28 5.55
CA LEU A 82 -11.97 12.01 5.59
C LEU A 82 -13.41 12.16 5.12
N ARG A 83 -14.10 13.25 5.50
CA ARG A 83 -15.48 13.52 5.08
C ARG A 83 -15.52 14.32 3.78
N HIS A 84 -16.14 13.74 2.76
CA HIS A 84 -16.40 14.34 1.45
C HIS A 84 -17.58 13.63 0.78
N SER A 85 -18.17 14.25 -0.24
CA SER A 85 -19.25 13.63 -1.01
C SER A 85 -18.70 12.48 -1.86
N LEU A 86 -19.40 11.35 -1.83
CA LEU A 86 -19.11 10.21 -2.69
C LEU A 86 -19.97 10.28 -3.95
N PRO A 87 -19.46 9.81 -5.10
CA PRO A 87 -20.27 9.67 -6.31
C PRO A 87 -21.35 8.60 -6.10
N LEU A 88 -22.40 8.65 -6.94
CA LEU A 88 -23.39 7.59 -6.98
C LEU A 88 -22.72 6.27 -7.40
N PRO A 89 -23.14 5.12 -6.84
CA PRO A 89 -22.60 3.82 -7.22
C PRO A 89 -22.88 3.54 -8.69
N GLN A 90 -21.84 3.22 -9.46
CA GLN A 90 -21.95 2.89 -10.88
C GLN A 90 -21.58 1.43 -11.16
N GLY A 91 -22.38 0.76 -11.98
CA GLY A 91 -22.13 -0.60 -12.45
C GLY A 91 -21.42 -0.66 -13.81
N GLY A 92 -21.39 -1.86 -14.41
CA GLY A 92 -20.88 -2.10 -15.75
C GLY A 92 -19.37 -2.35 -15.83
N LYS A 93 -18.90 -2.65 -17.05
CA LYS A 93 -17.50 -3.07 -17.33
C LYS A 93 -16.45 -2.01 -16.98
N HIS A 94 -16.86 -0.74 -16.96
CA HIS A 94 -15.95 0.39 -16.78
C HIS A 94 -16.29 1.24 -15.54
N GLY A 95 -17.14 0.74 -14.64
CA GLY A 95 -17.45 1.43 -13.38
C GLY A 95 -16.18 1.62 -12.53
N ASN A 96 -15.96 2.83 -12.02
CA ASN A 96 -14.80 3.18 -11.20
C ASN A 96 -15.26 3.79 -9.87
N ASN A 97 -15.74 2.92 -8.97
CA ASN A 97 -16.19 3.31 -7.65
C ASN A 97 -15.00 3.46 -6.68
N PRO A 98 -15.08 4.33 -5.66
CA PRO A 98 -14.06 4.43 -4.63
C PRO A 98 -13.92 3.12 -3.85
N HIS A 99 -12.69 2.81 -3.38
CA HIS A 99 -12.39 1.61 -2.61
C HIS A 99 -12.68 1.82 -1.11
N LEU A 100 -13.79 1.27 -0.64
CA LEU A 100 -14.36 1.50 0.70
C LEU A 100 -14.22 0.30 1.64
N VAL A 101 -14.18 -0.92 1.12
CA VAL A 101 -14.08 -2.18 1.89
C VAL A 101 -13.09 -3.13 1.23
N GLU A 102 -12.49 -4.05 1.98
CA GLU A 102 -11.42 -4.92 1.49
C GLU A 102 -11.85 -5.94 0.42
N ASP A 103 -13.10 -6.41 0.48
CA ASP A 103 -13.70 -7.40 -0.39
C ASP A 103 -14.51 -6.76 -1.54
N GLN A 104 -14.30 -5.47 -1.78
CA GLN A 104 -14.97 -4.75 -2.85
C GLN A 104 -14.59 -5.32 -4.23
N CYS A 105 -15.61 -5.75 -4.97
CA CYS A 105 -15.44 -6.25 -6.33
C CYS A 105 -15.18 -5.10 -7.30
N PHE A 106 -14.08 -5.18 -8.05
CA PHE A 106 -13.74 -4.25 -9.12
C PHE A 106 -13.82 -4.93 -10.49
N PRO A 107 -14.29 -4.21 -11.54
CA PRO A 107 -14.24 -4.75 -12.88
C PRO A 107 -12.80 -4.97 -13.35
N GLN A 108 -12.61 -5.96 -14.21
CA GLN A 108 -11.28 -6.32 -14.71
C GLN A 108 -10.77 -5.29 -15.72
N GLN A 109 -10.04 -4.30 -15.22
CA GLN A 109 -9.37 -3.26 -16.01
C GLN A 109 -7.86 -3.52 -16.03
N ARG A 110 -7.41 -4.47 -16.86
CA ARG A 110 -6.00 -4.87 -16.95
C ARG A 110 -5.28 -4.13 -18.07
N LEU A 111 -3.99 -3.88 -17.85
CA LEU A 111 -3.08 -3.37 -18.86
C LEU A 111 -2.68 -4.46 -19.87
N SER A 112 -2.30 -4.02 -21.07
CA SER A 112 -1.74 -4.91 -22.10
C SER A 112 -0.38 -5.49 -21.65
N ARG A 113 0.14 -6.47 -22.38
CA ARG A 113 1.50 -6.99 -22.11
C ARG A 113 2.56 -5.90 -22.35
N LYS A 114 2.41 -5.13 -23.43
CA LYS A 114 3.32 -4.03 -23.80
C LYS A 114 3.36 -2.95 -22.71
N ALA A 115 2.19 -2.52 -22.21
CA ALA A 115 2.10 -1.50 -21.15
C ALA A 115 2.73 -1.92 -19.81
N ARG A 116 2.86 -3.22 -19.54
CA ARG A 116 3.46 -3.74 -18.30
C ARG A 116 4.96 -3.98 -18.39
N GLN A 117 5.54 -3.89 -19.59
CA GLN A 117 6.97 -4.08 -19.78
C GLN A 117 7.74 -2.90 -19.16
N LYS A 118 8.79 -3.24 -18.42
CA LYS A 118 9.77 -2.28 -17.89
C LYS A 118 11.12 -2.63 -18.47
N ASN A 119 11.98 -1.60 -18.58
CA ASN A 119 13.31 -1.79 -19.11
C ASN A 119 14.25 -2.28 -18.00
N ASP A 120 14.94 -3.38 -18.25
CA ASP A 120 15.97 -3.93 -17.37
C ASP A 120 17.30 -3.97 -18.10
N VAL A 121 18.11 -2.94 -17.88
CA VAL A 121 19.39 -2.73 -18.56
C VAL A 121 20.46 -3.71 -18.08
N PHE A 122 20.31 -4.27 -16.87
CA PHE A 122 21.26 -5.20 -16.29
C PHE A 122 20.92 -6.67 -16.56
N ASN A 123 19.86 -6.92 -17.34
CA ASN A 123 19.56 -8.28 -17.76
C ASN A 123 20.67 -8.77 -18.70
N PRO A 124 21.27 -9.96 -18.47
CA PRO A 124 22.32 -10.49 -19.34
C PRO A 124 21.89 -10.64 -20.81
N ASP A 125 20.59 -10.80 -21.06
CA ASP A 125 20.01 -10.91 -22.40
C ASP A 125 19.62 -9.54 -23.00
N TYR A 126 19.95 -8.43 -22.33
CA TYR A 126 19.65 -7.09 -22.81
C TYR A 126 20.54 -6.71 -24.00
N VAL A 127 19.96 -6.82 -25.19
CA VAL A 127 20.54 -6.23 -26.40
C VAL A 127 19.76 -4.96 -26.72
N ALA A 128 20.44 -3.82 -26.74
CA ALA A 128 19.86 -2.55 -27.16
C ALA A 128 19.37 -2.71 -28.62
N LYS A 129 18.05 -2.68 -28.82
CA LYS A 129 17.42 -2.73 -30.14
C LYS A 129 17.49 -1.32 -30.77
N SER A 130 16.49 -0.95 -31.57
CA SER A 130 16.37 0.40 -32.15
C SER A 130 16.34 1.53 -31.11
N SER A 131 15.89 1.24 -29.88
CA SER A 131 15.82 2.19 -28.78
C SER A 131 16.30 1.51 -27.49
N PRO A 132 17.01 2.25 -26.62
CA PRO A 132 17.39 1.76 -25.30
C PRO A 132 16.24 1.82 -24.28
N PHE A 133 15.01 2.19 -24.68
CA PHE A 133 13.85 2.27 -23.81
C PHE A 133 12.72 1.35 -24.30
N CYS A 134 11.91 0.83 -23.37
CA CYS A 134 10.69 0.12 -23.72
C CYS A 134 9.68 1.05 -24.40
N GLU A 135 8.99 0.54 -25.42
CA GLU A 135 7.95 1.28 -26.13
C GLU A 135 6.65 1.35 -25.31
N ASN A 136 6.01 2.52 -25.34
CA ASN A 136 4.71 2.71 -24.71
C ASN A 136 3.59 2.07 -25.55
N ASP A 137 2.53 1.64 -24.85
CA ASP A 137 1.30 1.17 -25.49
C ASP A 137 0.31 2.33 -25.68
N ILE A 138 0.06 2.69 -26.93
CA ILE A 138 -0.83 3.78 -27.32
C ILE A 138 -2.08 3.25 -28.05
N TYR A 139 -2.01 2.04 -28.61
CA TYR A 139 -3.01 1.52 -29.54
C TYR A 139 -4.05 0.61 -28.88
N SER A 140 -3.74 0.03 -27.72
CA SER A 140 -4.68 -0.90 -27.09
C SER A 140 -5.94 -0.20 -26.58
N ARG A 141 -7.04 -0.95 -26.47
CA ARG A 141 -8.27 -0.46 -25.83
C ARG A 141 -8.01 0.01 -24.39
N ALA A 142 -7.07 -0.61 -23.68
CA ALA A 142 -6.70 -0.21 -22.32
C ALA A 142 -6.03 1.17 -22.28
N ALA A 143 -5.20 1.49 -23.28
CA ALA A 143 -4.60 2.81 -23.44
C ALA A 143 -5.66 3.88 -23.70
N ASN A 144 -6.62 3.61 -24.59
CA ASN A 144 -7.73 4.53 -24.87
C ASN A 144 -8.61 4.81 -23.64
N LEU A 145 -8.80 3.80 -22.78
CA LEU A 145 -9.54 3.92 -21.51
C LEU A 145 -8.72 4.58 -20.39
N GLN A 146 -7.45 4.91 -20.63
CA GLN A 146 -6.52 5.50 -19.66
C GLN A 146 -6.39 4.65 -18.39
N ILE A 147 -6.34 3.32 -18.55
CA ILE A 147 -6.08 2.41 -17.43
C ILE A 147 -4.63 2.61 -17.00
N SER A 148 -4.40 2.70 -15.69
CA SER A 148 -3.08 2.89 -15.09
C SER A 148 -2.75 1.76 -14.12
N ASP A 149 -1.46 1.51 -13.92
CA ASP A 149 -1.00 0.60 -12.87
C ASP A 149 -1.44 1.07 -11.48
N GLY A 150 -1.89 0.15 -10.63
CA GLY A 150 -2.32 0.44 -9.26
C GLY A 150 -1.22 0.98 -8.35
N GLN A 151 0.05 0.88 -8.75
CA GLN A 151 1.20 1.47 -8.05
C GLN A 151 1.38 2.97 -8.36
N CYS A 152 0.84 3.44 -9.49
CA CYS A 152 0.92 4.85 -9.87
C CYS A 152 -0.08 5.71 -9.08
N GLY A 153 0.28 6.96 -8.80
CA GLY A 153 -0.65 7.93 -8.23
C GLY A 153 -0.81 7.88 -6.70
N GLY A 154 -0.06 7.06 -5.97
CA GLY A 154 -0.15 6.95 -4.51
C GLY A 154 -0.02 8.30 -3.76
N GLY A 155 0.79 9.23 -4.26
CA GLY A 155 0.87 10.59 -3.72
C GLY A 155 -0.39 11.43 -3.96
N ARG A 156 -1.04 11.26 -5.13
CA ARG A 156 -2.28 11.96 -5.46
C ARG A 156 -3.45 11.46 -4.61
N SER A 157 -3.54 10.15 -4.38
CA SER A 157 -4.58 9.53 -3.55
C SER A 157 -4.47 9.86 -2.06
N ARG A 158 -3.32 10.38 -1.60
CA ARG A 158 -3.13 10.88 -0.22
C ARG A 158 -3.57 12.33 -0.04
N ALA A 159 -3.87 13.05 -1.12
CA ALA A 159 -4.32 14.43 -1.04
C ALA A 159 -5.77 14.48 -0.53
N ASN A 160 -6.07 15.50 0.28
CA ASN A 160 -7.43 15.75 0.73
C ASN A 160 -8.32 16.11 -0.47
N PRO A 161 -9.45 15.40 -0.71
CA PRO A 161 -10.33 15.67 -1.85
C PRO A 161 -10.93 17.08 -1.83
N ASN A 162 -11.09 17.70 -0.64
CA ASN A 162 -11.72 19.00 -0.45
C ASN A 162 -10.78 20.20 -0.76
N THR A 163 -9.51 19.97 -1.10
CA THR A 163 -8.57 21.07 -1.42
C THR A 163 -8.72 21.55 -2.85
N SER A 164 -8.56 22.86 -3.07
CA SER A 164 -8.54 23.47 -4.39
C SER A 164 -7.42 22.91 -5.29
N ARG A 165 -7.64 22.96 -6.60
CA ARG A 165 -6.76 22.35 -7.61
C ARG A 165 -6.39 23.38 -8.67
N LYS A 166 -5.31 23.12 -9.41
CA LYS A 166 -4.93 23.94 -10.56
C LYS A 166 -6.03 23.86 -11.64
N LYS A 167 -6.38 25.01 -12.22
CA LYS A 167 -7.50 25.19 -13.16
C LYS A 167 -7.59 24.14 -14.27
N PHE A 168 -6.45 23.76 -14.86
CA PHE A 168 -6.41 22.85 -16.01
C PHE A 168 -6.13 21.38 -15.65
N VAL A 169 -6.04 21.03 -14.36
CA VAL A 169 -5.71 19.67 -13.92
C VAL A 169 -6.96 18.93 -13.47
N LYS A 170 -7.44 18.02 -14.31
CA LYS A 170 -8.47 17.04 -13.94
C LYS A 170 -7.82 15.90 -13.16
N LYS A 171 -8.14 15.78 -11.86
CA LYS A 171 -7.78 14.62 -11.03
C LYS A 171 -9.00 13.71 -10.96
N LYS A 172 -8.84 12.48 -11.46
CA LYS A 172 -9.71 11.35 -11.09
C LYS A 172 -9.48 11.00 -9.62
#